data_AF-A0A1S8ABH6-F1
#
_entry.id   AF-A0A1S8ABH6-F1
#
_cell.length_a   1.000
_cell.length_b   1.000
_cell.length_c   1.000
_cell.angle_alpha   90.00
_cell.angle_beta   90.00
_cell.angle_gamma   90.00
#
_symmetry.space_group_name_H-M   'P 1'
#
loop_
_entity.id
_entity.type
_entity.pdbx_description
1 polymer ?
#
loop_
_entity_poly.entity_id
_entity_poly.type
_entity_poly.pdbx_seq_one_letter_code
_entity_poly.pdbx_strand_id
1 'polypeptide(L)'
;MAHAPALLRTNTAPVFPADNNYGGSSTMSSFRTSHLSGATAVNSASTTSLASMTSAATIIPPANGVMATANIINQRADASRSLYQICMALKQRLAKVPGFEVHLEAIERDAMSSEYNPVDSLWDEFRTGDPLLTIFNCVKPDSPINPNEITQDEARRPKAATFKFIQGCLQQLEIPSSECFIVSDLMNTDTTGFLKVIQIINRVLDRAEERGHLLEVQPIPVNGGPEGPTAQMTYRDHVIRELVDTERKYVQDLENLHDLKKSLLDKAVLPGDVAYQIFFNIHQILDFQRKFLIRVETTNSMPQAAQQWGTPFITHEQGFDIYQPFIANQRKAAKVANQMFDKIQLAEHPVACDFNTLDGFLLKPMQRLAKYPLLLKDLLKRGDETNPETRAELERGIEAAERVLKQADEAVNRDLLDEALEELRVRVDDWKNHRVEQFGKLLLHGVYTVTTGRTDQEKDVRPVRKFPRFYHTATNFLV
;
A
#
# COMPACT_ATOMS: atom_id res chain seq x y z
N MET A 1 -15.91 2.52 25.89
CA MET A 1 -14.91 1.50 26.23
C MET A 1 -15.01 0.38 25.22
N ALA A 2 -14.08 0.30 24.26
CA ALA A 2 -13.98 -0.79 23.30
C ALA A 2 -12.50 -0.95 22.96
N HIS A 3 -11.82 -1.86 23.68
CA HIS A 3 -10.46 -2.26 23.35
C HIS A 3 -10.54 -3.29 22.22
N ALA A 4 -9.94 -2.97 21.07
CA ALA A 4 -9.65 -3.97 20.03
C ALA A 4 -8.62 -4.97 20.57
N PRO A 5 -8.73 -6.28 20.29
CA PRO A 5 -7.75 -7.25 20.78
C PRO A 5 -6.45 -7.14 19.98
N ALA A 6 -5.33 -7.16 20.70
CA ALA A 6 -4.00 -7.22 20.12
C ALA A 6 -3.77 -8.57 19.42
N LEU A 7 -3.41 -8.53 18.14
CA LEU A 7 -2.99 -9.70 17.37
C LEU A 7 -1.56 -10.09 17.79
N LEU A 8 -1.45 -10.87 18.87
CA LEU A 8 -0.20 -11.52 19.26
C LEU A 8 -0.05 -12.86 18.52
N ARG A 9 1.14 -13.09 17.94
CA ARG A 9 1.59 -14.38 17.41
C ARG A 9 1.47 -15.44 18.51
N THR A 10 0.56 -16.41 18.36
CA THR A 10 0.56 -17.63 19.17
C THR A 10 1.37 -18.70 18.44
N ASN A 11 2.66 -18.77 18.77
CA ASN A 11 3.47 -19.96 18.53
C ASN A 11 3.25 -20.90 19.73
N THR A 12 2.41 -21.92 19.56
CA THR A 12 2.33 -23.05 20.51
C THR A 12 2.27 -24.34 19.71
N ALA A 13 3.43 -24.92 19.42
CA ALA A 13 3.54 -26.33 19.04
C ALA A 13 3.58 -27.17 20.32
N PRO A 14 2.72 -28.19 20.49
CA PRO A 14 2.83 -29.12 21.61
C PRO A 14 3.93 -30.16 21.35
N VAL A 15 4.79 -30.37 22.34
CA VAL A 15 5.76 -31.48 22.40
C VAL A 15 5.04 -32.67 23.05
N PHE A 16 5.01 -33.82 22.37
CA PHE A 16 4.53 -35.08 22.94
C PHE A 16 5.72 -35.87 23.53
N PRO A 17 5.63 -36.43 24.75
CA PRO A 17 6.61 -37.38 25.26
C PRO A 17 6.31 -38.78 24.72
N ALA A 18 7.35 -39.49 24.26
CA ALA A 18 7.29 -40.91 23.93
C ALA A 18 7.84 -41.72 25.11
N ASP A 19 6.98 -42.50 25.77
CA ASP A 19 7.40 -43.59 26.65
C ASP A 19 7.77 -44.81 25.78
N ASN A 20 9.00 -45.30 25.91
CA ASN A 20 9.28 -46.69 25.61
C ASN A 20 10.41 -47.20 26.53
N ASN A 21 10.03 -48.07 27.45
CA ASN A 21 10.92 -48.81 28.34
C ASN A 21 11.30 -50.13 27.66
N TYR A 22 12.56 -50.30 27.22
CA TYR A 22 13.26 -51.61 27.19
C TYR A 22 14.77 -51.36 27.03
N GLY A 23 15.57 -52.00 27.90
CA GLY A 23 16.97 -51.66 28.16
C GLY A 23 18.02 -52.20 27.19
N GLY A 24 19.28 -51.80 27.45
CA GLY A 24 20.47 -52.43 26.86
C GLY A 24 21.69 -51.51 26.65
N SER A 25 22.52 -51.41 27.69
CA SER A 25 24.00 -51.29 27.70
C SER A 25 24.75 -50.27 26.80
N SER A 26 25.48 -49.37 27.51
CA SER A 26 26.88 -48.96 27.29
C SER A 26 27.29 -48.18 26.02
N THR A 27 27.62 -46.90 26.16
CA THR A 27 29.00 -46.34 26.17
C THR A 27 28.98 -44.80 26.16
N MET A 28 30.00 -44.20 26.76
CA MET A 28 30.10 -42.76 27.10
C MET A 28 30.56 -41.88 25.93
N SER A 29 30.07 -40.64 25.86
CA SER A 29 30.94 -39.45 25.76
C SER A 29 30.19 -38.16 26.09
N SER A 30 30.76 -37.41 27.02
CA SER A 30 30.22 -36.27 27.75
C SER A 30 30.10 -34.97 26.93
N PHE A 31 29.02 -34.21 27.16
CA PHE A 31 29.06 -32.74 27.12
C PHE A 31 28.54 -32.18 28.45
N ARG A 32 29.32 -31.26 29.01
CA ARG A 32 29.14 -30.66 30.34
C ARG A 32 27.95 -29.71 30.37
N THR A 33 27.13 -29.87 31.39
CA THR A 33 26.11 -28.94 31.88
C THR A 33 26.68 -27.96 32.90
N SER A 34 26.27 -26.69 32.82
CA SER A 34 26.09 -25.76 33.95
C SER A 34 25.60 -24.42 33.41
N HIS A 35 24.70 -23.63 34.00
CA HIS A 35 23.74 -23.76 35.09
C HIS A 35 22.92 -22.45 34.96
N LEU A 36 21.58 -22.51 34.94
CA LEU A 36 20.74 -21.32 35.12
C LEU A 36 20.59 -21.00 36.62
N SER A 37 20.69 -19.71 36.94
CA SER A 37 20.01 -19.02 38.05
C SER A 37 19.37 -17.79 37.36
N GLY A 38 18.12 -17.41 37.53
CA GLY A 38 17.28 -17.37 38.72
C GLY A 38 16.65 -15.97 38.71
N ALA A 39 15.37 -15.93 38.35
CA ALA A 39 14.43 -14.82 38.20
C ALA A 39 14.68 -13.45 38.88
N THR A 40 14.22 -12.38 38.21
CA THR A 40 13.30 -11.39 38.80
C THR A 40 12.37 -10.81 37.74
N ALA A 41 11.06 -10.89 38.01
CA ALA A 41 9.99 -10.34 37.21
C ALA A 41 9.76 -8.87 37.57
N VAL A 42 9.47 -8.03 36.56
CA VAL A 42 8.71 -6.79 36.74
C VAL A 42 7.84 -6.55 35.50
N ASN A 43 6.53 -6.63 35.72
CA ASN A 43 5.47 -6.12 34.85
C ASN A 43 5.71 -4.64 34.55
N SER A 44 5.54 -4.22 33.29
CA SER A 44 5.11 -2.86 32.94
C SER A 44 4.54 -2.83 31.53
N ALA A 45 3.21 -2.89 31.44
CA ALA A 45 2.47 -2.37 30.30
C ALA A 45 2.58 -0.84 30.32
N SER A 46 2.72 -0.19 29.17
CA SER A 46 2.61 1.26 29.07
C SER A 46 1.83 1.65 27.83
N THR A 47 0.58 2.01 28.11
CA THR A 47 -0.34 2.83 27.33
C THR A 47 0.26 4.21 27.09
N THR A 48 0.40 4.63 25.83
CA THR A 48 0.75 6.02 25.51
C THR A 48 -0.53 6.84 25.37
N SER A 49 -0.89 7.50 26.46
CA SER A 49 -1.88 8.58 26.51
C SER A 49 -1.19 9.92 26.19
N LEU A 50 -1.83 10.69 25.32
CA LEU A 50 -1.54 12.08 25.00
C LEU A 50 -1.66 12.95 26.26
N ALA A 51 -0.61 13.68 26.64
CA ALA A 51 -0.73 14.79 27.58
C ALA A 51 0.33 15.88 27.28
N SER A 52 -0.18 17.11 27.26
CA SER A 52 0.44 18.38 26.96
C SER A 52 1.69 18.70 27.79
N MET A 53 2.68 19.34 27.17
CA MET A 53 3.79 19.99 27.88
C MET A 53 3.79 21.48 27.56
N THR A 54 3.52 22.24 28.61
CA THR A 54 3.73 23.69 28.75
C THR A 54 5.20 24.03 28.77
N SER A 55 5.54 25.20 28.21
CA SER A 55 6.85 25.82 28.18
C SER A 55 7.46 26.05 29.56
N ALA A 56 8.73 25.68 29.73
CA ALA A 56 9.66 26.31 30.66
C ALA A 56 11.10 26.13 30.15
N ALA A 57 11.86 27.22 30.18
CA ALA A 57 13.17 27.35 29.57
C ALA A 57 14.32 26.79 30.43
N THR A 58 15.44 26.54 29.73
CA THR A 58 16.86 26.60 30.14
C THR A 58 17.59 25.29 30.55
N ILE A 59 18.55 24.85 29.73
CA ILE A 59 20.03 24.90 29.89
C ILE A 59 20.65 23.82 28.98
N ILE A 60 21.58 24.24 28.10
CA ILE A 60 22.31 23.40 27.13
C ILE A 60 23.58 22.83 27.79
N PRO A 61 23.90 21.52 27.62
CA PRO A 61 25.28 21.04 27.56
C PRO A 61 25.63 20.55 26.13
N PRO A 62 26.93 20.51 25.78
CA PRO A 62 27.37 20.59 24.40
C PRO A 62 27.38 19.25 23.65
N ALA A 63 27.05 19.36 22.37
CA ALA A 63 27.49 18.57 21.22
C ALA A 63 28.09 17.18 21.49
N ASN A 64 27.28 16.14 21.28
CA ASN A 64 27.74 14.95 20.55
C ASN A 64 26.65 14.60 19.55
N GLY A 65 26.91 14.93 18.28
CA GLY A 65 25.98 14.71 17.19
C GLY A 65 25.72 13.22 17.01
N VAL A 66 24.53 12.77 17.40
CA VAL A 66 23.97 11.52 16.88
C VAL A 66 23.66 11.80 15.42
N MET A 67 24.57 11.39 14.52
CA MET A 67 24.26 11.32 13.10
C MET A 67 23.07 10.38 12.96
N ALA A 68 21.91 10.92 12.58
CA ALA A 68 20.79 10.11 12.16
C ALA A 68 21.26 9.29 10.94
N THR A 69 21.57 8.02 11.13
CA THR A 69 21.76 7.10 10.02
C THR A 69 20.51 7.18 9.17
N ALA A 70 20.65 7.56 7.90
CA ALA A 70 19.57 7.64 6.93
C ALA A 70 19.05 6.23 6.61
N ASN A 71 18.39 5.61 7.59
CA ASN A 71 17.70 4.34 7.43
C ASN A 71 16.43 4.64 6.62
N ILE A 72 16.19 3.88 5.55
CA ILE A 72 15.01 4.00 4.68
C ILE A 72 13.67 4.03 5.47
N ILE A 73 13.67 3.44 6.66
CA ILE A 73 12.56 3.44 7.63
C ILE A 73 12.26 4.86 8.16
N ASN A 74 13.28 5.69 8.40
CA ASN A 74 13.16 7.04 8.98
C ASN A 74 13.05 8.14 7.92
N GLN A 75 13.09 7.80 6.63
CA GLN A 75 12.98 8.78 5.55
C GLN A 75 11.55 9.34 5.52
N ARG A 76 11.43 10.68 5.62
CA ARG A 76 10.15 11.37 5.42
C ARG A 76 9.69 11.20 3.98
N ALA A 77 8.37 11.15 3.78
CA ALA A 77 7.82 11.17 2.44
C ALA A 77 8.22 12.46 1.73
N ASP A 78 8.59 12.34 0.47
CA ASP A 78 8.78 13.49 -0.41
C ASP A 78 7.46 13.75 -1.13
N ALA A 79 6.75 14.80 -0.72
CA ALA A 79 5.47 15.16 -1.32
C ALA A 79 5.59 15.41 -2.83
N SER A 80 6.74 15.92 -3.31
CA SER A 80 6.95 16.20 -4.73
C SER A 80 6.98 14.94 -5.61
N ARG A 81 7.12 13.76 -5.01
CA ARG A 81 7.15 12.48 -5.71
C ARG A 81 5.77 11.84 -5.91
N SER A 82 4.71 12.38 -5.30
CA SER A 82 3.37 11.82 -5.52
C SER A 82 2.90 12.08 -6.96
N LEU A 83 2.15 11.14 -7.53
CA LEU A 83 1.63 11.27 -8.89
C LEU A 83 0.77 12.53 -9.06
N TYR A 84 -0.01 12.91 -8.05
CA TYR A 84 -0.77 14.16 -8.05
C TYR A 84 0.15 15.38 -8.17
N GLN A 85 1.17 15.50 -7.32
CA GLN A 85 2.08 16.67 -7.35
C GLN A 85 2.89 16.72 -8.64
N ILE A 86 3.32 15.55 -9.14
CA ILE A 86 3.98 15.42 -10.43
C ILE A 86 3.08 15.95 -11.57
N CYS A 87 1.80 15.56 -11.59
CA CYS A 87 0.86 16.04 -12.59
C CYS A 87 0.60 17.54 -12.47
N MET A 88 0.54 18.09 -11.26
CA MET A 88 0.33 19.53 -11.05
C MET A 88 1.53 20.35 -11.51
N ALA A 89 2.74 19.90 -11.20
CA ALA A 89 3.96 20.49 -11.74
C ALA A 89 4.01 20.39 -13.28
N LEU A 90 3.66 19.23 -13.83
CA LEU A 90 3.61 19.04 -15.28
C LEU A 90 2.61 19.99 -15.93
N LYS A 91 1.39 20.14 -15.37
CA LYS A 91 0.37 21.07 -15.87
C LYS A 91 0.88 22.52 -15.94
N GLN A 92 1.63 22.96 -14.93
CA GLN A 92 2.28 24.29 -14.94
C GLN A 92 3.34 24.42 -16.04
N ARG A 93 4.10 23.36 -16.34
CA ARG A 93 5.06 23.37 -17.45
C ARG A 93 4.35 23.39 -18.81
N LEU A 94 3.26 22.64 -18.94
CA LEU A 94 2.45 22.58 -20.15
C LEU A 94 1.80 23.93 -20.49
N ALA A 95 1.48 24.75 -19.49
CA ALA A 95 1.02 26.13 -19.70
C ALA A 95 2.04 27.03 -20.38
N LYS A 96 3.32 26.62 -20.45
CA LYS A 96 4.36 27.33 -21.19
C LYS A 96 4.53 26.81 -22.63
N VAL A 97 3.78 25.79 -23.04
CA VAL A 97 3.88 25.22 -24.39
C VAL A 97 3.00 26.05 -25.34
N PRO A 98 3.55 26.68 -26.40
CA PRO A 98 2.75 27.43 -27.35
C PRO A 98 1.69 26.56 -28.04
N GLY A 99 0.43 27.01 -28.04
CA GLY A 99 -0.68 26.29 -28.68
C GLY A 99 -1.29 25.19 -27.81
N PHE A 100 -0.85 25.05 -26.56
CA PHE A 100 -1.37 24.05 -25.63
C PHE A 100 -2.60 24.53 -24.83
N GLU A 101 -3.01 25.79 -25.00
CA GLU A 101 -4.09 26.44 -24.24
C GLU A 101 -5.43 25.70 -24.40
N VAL A 102 -5.74 25.25 -25.61
CA VAL A 102 -6.98 24.50 -25.90
C VAL A 102 -7.05 23.17 -25.13
N HIS A 103 -5.91 22.50 -24.96
CA HIS A 103 -5.83 21.26 -24.18
C HIS A 103 -5.94 21.54 -22.67
N LEU A 104 -5.40 22.66 -22.18
CA LEU A 104 -5.56 23.07 -20.79
C LEU A 104 -7.00 23.39 -20.44
N GLU A 105 -7.70 24.11 -21.33
CA GLU A 105 -9.14 24.35 -21.19
C GLU A 105 -9.93 23.04 -21.16
N ALA A 106 -9.54 22.04 -21.95
CA ALA A 106 -10.14 20.71 -21.90
C ALA A 106 -9.89 19.99 -20.56
N ILE A 107 -8.66 20.06 -20.02
CA ILE A 107 -8.29 19.48 -18.72
C ILE A 107 -9.03 20.17 -17.56
N GLU A 108 -9.35 21.46 -17.70
CA GLU A 108 -9.99 22.28 -16.67
C GLU A 108 -11.51 22.39 -16.81
N ARG A 109 -12.09 21.84 -17.88
CA ARG A 109 -13.51 21.98 -18.22
C ARG A 109 -14.45 21.68 -17.05
N ASP A 110 -14.14 20.63 -16.29
CA ASP A 110 -14.95 20.16 -15.17
C ASP A 110 -14.29 20.43 -13.81
N ALA A 111 -13.32 21.36 -13.72
CA ALA A 111 -12.55 21.61 -12.50
C ALA A 111 -13.41 21.99 -11.27
N MET A 112 -14.62 22.48 -11.50
CA MET A 112 -15.59 22.85 -10.46
C MET A 112 -16.49 21.69 -10.01
N SER A 113 -16.42 20.54 -10.67
CA SER A 113 -17.18 19.33 -10.30
C SER A 113 -16.60 18.69 -9.04
N SER A 114 -17.46 18.19 -8.16
CA SER A 114 -17.06 17.42 -6.98
C SER A 114 -16.36 16.09 -7.33
N GLU A 115 -16.58 15.60 -8.54
CA GLU A 115 -15.96 14.37 -9.05
C GLU A 115 -14.65 14.63 -9.82
N TYR A 116 -14.27 15.90 -9.99
CA TYR A 116 -13.10 16.29 -10.74
C TYR A 116 -11.83 15.63 -10.19
N ASN A 117 -11.06 15.04 -11.08
CA ASN A 117 -9.73 14.57 -10.76
C ASN A 117 -8.70 15.16 -11.71
N PRO A 118 -7.78 15.98 -11.21
CA PRO A 118 -6.84 16.65 -12.10
C PRO A 118 -5.82 15.70 -12.74
N VAL A 119 -5.56 14.53 -12.13
CA VAL A 119 -4.69 13.50 -12.72
C VAL A 119 -5.43 12.75 -13.82
N ASP A 120 -6.66 12.30 -13.57
CA ASP A 120 -7.43 11.60 -14.60
C ASP A 120 -7.74 12.51 -15.78
N SER A 121 -8.13 13.77 -15.56
CA SER A 121 -8.40 14.72 -16.64
C SER A 121 -7.15 14.96 -17.50
N LEU A 122 -5.97 15.09 -16.89
CA LEU A 122 -4.72 15.20 -17.63
C LEU A 122 -4.40 13.91 -18.41
N TRP A 123 -4.62 12.75 -17.79
CA TRP A 123 -4.38 11.45 -18.41
C TRP A 123 -5.33 11.21 -19.59
N ASP A 124 -6.62 11.48 -19.42
CA ASP A 124 -7.64 11.34 -20.45
C ASP A 124 -7.40 12.30 -21.61
N GLU A 125 -6.98 13.54 -21.33
CA GLU A 125 -6.59 14.46 -22.39
C GLU A 125 -5.41 13.92 -23.20
N PHE A 126 -4.36 13.38 -22.54
CA PHE A 126 -3.26 12.75 -23.26
C PHE A 126 -3.69 11.52 -24.06
N ARG A 127 -4.67 10.74 -23.60
CA ARG A 127 -5.21 9.60 -24.35
C ARG A 127 -5.86 10.00 -25.66
N THR A 128 -6.30 11.25 -25.84
CA THR A 128 -6.79 11.71 -27.15
C THR A 128 -5.69 11.74 -28.22
N GLY A 129 -4.42 11.82 -27.79
CA GLY A 129 -3.23 11.78 -28.63
C GLY A 129 -2.82 13.15 -29.20
N ASP A 130 -3.76 14.06 -29.44
CA ASP A 130 -3.49 15.39 -29.99
C ASP A 130 -2.56 16.27 -29.13
N PRO A 131 -2.71 16.32 -27.79
CA PRO A 131 -1.80 17.12 -26.96
C PRO A 131 -0.34 16.67 -27.06
N LEU A 132 -0.09 15.37 -27.26
CA LEU A 132 1.27 14.85 -27.43
C LEU A 132 1.95 15.41 -28.68
N LEU A 133 1.19 15.56 -29.76
CA LEU A 133 1.68 16.15 -31.02
C LEU A 133 2.03 17.62 -30.83
N THR A 134 1.18 18.36 -30.14
CA THR A 134 1.40 19.77 -29.78
C THR A 134 2.70 19.92 -28.98
N ILE A 135 2.87 19.09 -27.95
CA ILE A 135 4.09 19.06 -27.13
C ILE A 135 5.34 18.74 -27.98
N PHE A 136 5.27 17.73 -28.85
CA PHE A 136 6.42 17.37 -29.69
C PHE A 136 6.79 18.46 -30.68
N ASN A 137 5.80 19.05 -31.35
CA ASN A 137 6.02 20.12 -32.32
C ASN A 137 6.59 21.40 -31.69
N CYS A 138 6.35 21.63 -30.39
CA CYS A 138 6.97 22.72 -29.64
C CYS A 138 8.52 22.66 -29.66
N VAL A 139 9.11 21.47 -29.76
CA VAL A 139 10.58 21.32 -29.83
C VAL A 139 11.15 21.82 -31.17
N LYS A 140 10.28 22.14 -32.14
CA LYS A 140 10.60 22.46 -33.55
C LYS A 140 11.52 21.37 -34.15
N PRO A 141 11.01 20.14 -34.27
CA PRO A 141 11.75 19.04 -34.90
C PRO A 141 11.99 19.31 -36.40
N ASP A 142 12.99 18.65 -37.00
CA ASP A 142 13.31 18.78 -38.43
C ASP A 142 12.14 18.37 -39.32
N SER A 143 11.36 17.37 -38.87
CA SER A 143 10.10 16.96 -39.48
C SER A 143 8.96 17.07 -38.46
N PRO A 144 8.20 18.18 -38.45
CA PRO A 144 7.02 18.35 -37.62
C PRO A 144 5.93 17.33 -37.96
N ILE A 145 5.20 16.88 -36.94
CA ILE A 145 4.09 15.94 -37.11
C ILE A 145 2.83 16.75 -37.43
N ASN A 146 2.28 16.61 -38.63
CA ASN A 146 1.03 17.25 -39.00
C ASN A 146 -0.17 16.47 -38.42
N PRO A 147 -0.97 17.06 -37.49
CA PRO A 147 -2.11 16.36 -36.89
C PRO A 147 -3.18 15.93 -37.90
N ASN A 148 -3.27 16.60 -39.05
CA ASN A 148 -4.27 16.31 -40.08
C ASN A 148 -3.89 15.10 -40.97
N GLU A 149 -2.63 14.67 -40.95
CA GLU A 149 -2.11 13.62 -41.83
C GLU A 149 -1.97 12.26 -41.13
N ILE A 150 -2.40 12.14 -39.87
CA ILE A 150 -2.20 10.92 -39.07
C ILE A 150 -3.14 9.81 -39.52
N THR A 151 -4.44 10.06 -39.50
CA THR A 151 -5.48 9.15 -40.00
C THR A 151 -6.80 9.89 -40.09
N GLN A 152 -7.64 9.49 -41.05
CA GLN A 152 -9.03 9.94 -41.15
C GLN A 152 -9.98 9.10 -40.29
N ASP A 153 -9.50 7.98 -39.73
CA ASP A 153 -10.27 7.13 -38.82
C ASP A 153 -10.19 7.69 -37.39
N GLU A 154 -11.22 8.44 -36.97
CA GLU A 154 -11.31 9.04 -35.64
C GLU A 154 -11.15 8.03 -34.50
N ALA A 155 -11.62 6.79 -34.67
CA ALA A 155 -11.52 5.76 -33.64
C ALA A 155 -10.08 5.25 -33.44
N ARG A 156 -9.25 5.33 -34.49
CA ARG A 156 -7.82 4.95 -34.44
C ARG A 156 -6.89 6.12 -34.19
N ARG A 157 -7.38 7.35 -34.33
CA ARG A 157 -6.61 8.59 -34.17
C ARG A 157 -5.83 8.64 -32.86
N PRO A 158 -6.41 8.36 -31.67
CA PRO A 158 -5.67 8.33 -30.41
C PRO A 158 -4.39 7.49 -30.43
N LYS A 159 -4.50 6.24 -30.89
CA LYS A 159 -3.39 5.28 -30.94
C LYS A 159 -2.38 5.67 -32.01
N ALA A 160 -2.85 6.14 -33.16
CA ALA A 160 -1.99 6.55 -34.26
C ALA A 160 -1.18 7.81 -33.91
N ALA A 161 -1.80 8.81 -33.27
CA ALA A 161 -1.13 10.02 -32.78
C ALA A 161 -0.09 9.71 -31.70
N THR A 162 -0.46 8.87 -30.73
CA THR A 162 0.48 8.38 -29.70
C THR A 162 1.68 7.67 -30.32
N PHE A 163 1.44 6.79 -31.30
CA PHE A 163 2.52 6.10 -32.00
C PHE A 163 3.44 7.07 -32.76
N LYS A 164 2.88 8.08 -33.43
CA LYS A 164 3.66 9.11 -34.12
C LYS A 164 4.51 9.94 -33.17
N PHE A 165 3.97 10.30 -32.00
CA PHE A 165 4.73 10.96 -30.94
C PHE A 165 5.92 10.11 -30.48
N ILE A 166 5.69 8.82 -30.18
CA ILE A 166 6.74 7.88 -29.78
C ILE A 166 7.80 7.78 -30.88
N GLN A 167 7.38 7.60 -32.13
CA GLN A 167 8.29 7.53 -33.28
C GLN A 167 9.17 8.79 -33.38
N GLY A 168 8.57 9.98 -33.22
CA GLY A 168 9.29 11.26 -33.22
C GLY A 168 10.33 11.34 -32.08
N CYS A 169 9.95 10.91 -30.88
CA CYS A 169 10.85 10.86 -29.71
C CYS A 169 12.07 9.96 -29.96
N LEU A 170 11.87 8.78 -30.56
CA LEU A 170 12.94 7.83 -30.86
C LEU A 170 13.87 8.34 -31.96
N GLN A 171 13.30 8.89 -33.05
CA GLN A 171 14.03 9.21 -34.27
C GLN A 171 14.68 10.60 -34.25
N GLN A 172 14.01 11.60 -33.67
CA GLN A 172 14.44 13.01 -33.75
C GLN A 172 14.96 13.57 -32.42
N LEU A 173 14.54 13.01 -31.28
CA LEU A 173 15.03 13.42 -29.96
C LEU A 173 16.03 12.43 -29.35
N GLU A 174 16.35 11.36 -30.10
CA GLU A 174 17.30 10.30 -29.74
C GLU A 174 17.02 9.69 -28.36
N ILE A 175 15.74 9.61 -27.98
CA ILE A 175 15.34 8.97 -26.72
C ILE A 175 15.51 7.45 -26.88
N PRO A 176 16.25 6.75 -25.99
CA PRO A 176 16.42 5.31 -26.09
C PRO A 176 15.10 4.55 -26.03
N SER A 177 14.95 3.50 -26.84
CA SER A 177 13.74 2.67 -26.85
C SER A 177 13.47 1.98 -25.51
N SER A 178 14.50 1.72 -24.71
CA SER A 178 14.39 1.16 -23.35
C SER A 178 13.79 2.13 -22.33
N GLU A 179 13.86 3.44 -22.59
CA GLU A 179 13.34 4.48 -21.70
C GLU A 179 11.99 5.01 -22.17
N CYS A 180 11.64 4.81 -23.43
CA CYS A 180 10.38 5.26 -24.00
C CYS A 180 9.19 4.41 -23.53
N PHE A 181 8.00 5.03 -23.51
CA PHE A 181 6.75 4.31 -23.23
C PHE A 181 6.18 3.69 -24.51
N ILE A 182 5.34 2.67 -24.36
CA ILE A 182 4.58 2.06 -25.45
C ILE A 182 3.14 2.54 -25.46
N VAL A 183 2.43 2.41 -26.59
CA VAL A 183 1.04 2.89 -26.72
C VAL A 183 0.13 2.37 -25.60
N SER A 184 0.30 1.12 -25.16
CA SER A 184 -0.50 0.56 -24.06
C SER A 184 -0.21 1.22 -22.70
N ASP A 185 0.98 1.78 -22.47
CA ASP A 185 1.30 2.49 -21.22
C ASP A 185 0.41 3.73 -21.01
N LEU A 186 0.01 4.39 -22.11
CA LEU A 186 -0.93 5.52 -22.07
C LEU A 186 -2.39 5.08 -22.12
N MET A 187 -2.71 4.13 -22.99
CA MET A 187 -4.09 3.73 -23.26
C MET A 187 -4.71 2.85 -22.16
N ASN A 188 -3.89 2.12 -21.40
CA ASN A 188 -4.37 1.35 -20.25
C ASN A 188 -4.56 2.24 -19.02
N THR A 189 -5.09 1.66 -17.95
CA THR A 189 -5.41 2.37 -16.69
C THR A 189 -4.39 2.14 -15.58
N ASP A 190 -3.19 1.65 -15.90
CA ASP A 190 -2.12 1.41 -14.93
C ASP A 190 -1.23 2.66 -14.73
N THR A 191 -1.03 3.05 -13.47
CA THR A 191 -0.29 4.25 -13.08
C THR A 191 1.20 4.15 -13.40
N THR A 192 1.78 2.95 -13.48
CA THR A 192 3.19 2.76 -13.84
C THR A 192 3.42 3.11 -15.30
N GLY A 193 2.51 2.69 -16.19
CA GLY A 193 2.51 3.12 -17.59
C GLY A 193 2.43 4.64 -17.70
N PHE A 194 1.48 5.26 -16.99
CA PHE A 194 1.31 6.71 -17.02
C PHE A 194 2.51 7.51 -16.50
N LEU A 195 3.17 7.02 -15.44
CA LEU A 195 4.41 7.64 -14.95
C LEU A 195 5.51 7.67 -16.02
N LYS A 196 5.64 6.62 -16.84
CA LYS A 196 6.58 6.64 -17.97
C LYS A 196 6.20 7.67 -19.03
N VAL A 197 4.90 7.82 -19.32
CA VAL A 197 4.40 8.85 -20.23
C VAL A 197 4.81 10.24 -19.73
N ILE A 198 4.56 10.53 -18.45
CA ILE A 198 4.94 11.79 -17.82
C ILE A 198 6.46 12.03 -17.88
N GLN A 199 7.26 10.98 -17.63
CA GLN A 199 8.73 11.08 -17.71
C GLN A 199 9.19 11.48 -19.12
N ILE A 200 8.64 10.84 -20.15
CA ILE A 200 8.98 11.19 -21.54
C ILE A 200 8.49 12.58 -21.90
N ILE A 201 7.27 12.97 -21.51
CA ILE A 201 6.77 14.33 -21.75
C ILE A 201 7.69 15.36 -21.10
N ASN A 202 8.07 15.17 -19.83
CA ASN A 202 9.01 16.09 -19.16
C ASN A 202 10.35 16.15 -19.89
N ARG A 203 10.88 15.03 -20.38
CA ARG A 203 12.11 15.03 -21.18
C ARG A 203 11.97 15.84 -22.47
N VAL A 204 10.83 15.74 -23.14
CA VAL A 204 10.53 16.54 -24.34
C VAL A 204 10.43 18.03 -23.99
N LEU A 205 9.79 18.37 -22.87
CA LEU A 205 9.71 19.75 -22.37
C LEU A 205 11.08 20.31 -21.98
N ASP A 206 11.95 19.51 -21.35
CA ASP A 206 13.33 19.90 -21.03
C ASP A 206 14.09 20.28 -22.31
N ARG A 207 13.91 19.51 -23.39
CA ARG A 207 14.50 19.82 -24.71
C ARG A 207 13.92 21.07 -25.36
N ALA A 208 12.63 21.32 -25.18
CA ALA A 208 12.00 22.56 -25.63
C ALA A 208 12.55 23.76 -24.86
N GLU A 209 12.77 23.61 -23.55
CA GLU A 209 13.33 24.63 -22.65
C GLU A 209 14.79 24.94 -22.99
N GLU A 210 15.63 23.92 -23.18
CA GLU A 210 17.03 24.06 -23.63
C GLU A 210 17.15 24.79 -24.97
N ARG A 211 16.15 24.67 -25.85
CA ARG A 211 16.09 25.35 -27.15
C ARG A 211 15.40 26.73 -27.07
N GLY A 212 14.92 27.15 -25.92
CA GLY A 212 14.22 28.43 -25.74
C GLY A 212 12.87 28.50 -26.45
N HIS A 213 12.17 27.36 -26.59
CA HIS A 213 10.88 27.27 -27.28
C HIS A 213 9.66 27.33 -26.35
N LEU A 214 9.88 27.28 -25.03
CA LEU A 214 8.82 27.49 -24.05
C LEU A 214 8.55 28.99 -23.86
N LEU A 215 7.30 29.35 -23.60
CA LEU A 215 6.90 30.71 -23.27
C LEU A 215 7.54 31.13 -21.95
N GLU A 216 8.17 32.31 -21.95
CA GLU A 216 8.60 32.95 -20.72
C GLU A 216 7.37 33.43 -19.95
N VAL A 217 7.25 32.97 -18.71
CA VAL A 217 6.26 33.52 -17.78
C VAL A 217 6.75 34.93 -17.43
N GLN A 218 6.10 35.96 -17.99
CA GLN A 218 6.31 37.31 -17.48
C GLN A 218 5.93 37.32 -16.00
N PRO A 219 6.82 37.72 -15.07
CA PRO A 219 6.44 37.90 -13.69
C PRO A 219 5.42 39.04 -13.66
N ILE A 220 4.14 38.69 -13.54
CA ILE A 220 3.12 39.65 -13.15
C ILE A 220 3.61 40.22 -11.81
N PRO A 221 3.73 41.55 -11.65
CA PRO A 221 4.10 42.13 -10.36
C PRO A 221 3.07 41.64 -9.34
N VAL A 222 3.52 40.79 -8.43
CA VAL A 222 2.72 40.26 -7.35
C VAL A 222 2.38 41.46 -6.48
N ASN A 223 1.18 41.99 -6.63
CA ASN A 223 0.62 42.87 -5.63
C ASN A 223 0.58 42.03 -4.35
N GLY A 224 1.46 42.36 -3.41
CA GLY A 224 1.61 41.66 -2.14
C GLY A 224 0.27 41.59 -1.44
N GLY A 225 -0.41 40.45 -1.59
CA GLY A 225 -1.47 40.05 -0.68
C GLY A 225 -0.83 39.90 0.70
N PRO A 226 -1.51 40.32 1.77
CA PRO A 226 -0.92 40.26 3.10
C PRO A 226 -0.59 38.79 3.41
N GLU A 227 0.68 38.50 3.66
CA GLU A 227 1.09 37.34 4.46
C GLU A 227 0.42 37.53 5.83
N GLY A 228 -0.79 37.00 5.94
CA GLY A 228 -1.47 36.87 7.21
C GLY A 228 -0.57 36.09 8.16
N PRO A 229 -0.60 36.40 9.47
CA PRO A 229 0.21 35.70 10.45
C PRO A 229 -0.03 34.20 10.30
N THR A 230 1.03 33.40 10.31
CA THR A 230 0.99 31.93 10.31
C THR A 230 -0.03 31.48 11.37
N ALA A 231 -1.25 31.20 10.94
CA ALA A 231 -2.31 30.74 11.81
C ALA A 231 -1.80 29.44 12.44
N GLN A 232 -1.85 29.36 13.78
CA GLN A 232 -1.49 28.14 14.47
C GLN A 232 -2.33 27.01 13.88
N MET A 233 -1.68 25.96 13.36
CA MET A 233 -2.37 24.83 12.76
C MET A 233 -3.39 24.29 13.75
N THR A 234 -4.64 24.20 13.29
CA THR A 234 -5.71 23.65 14.13
C THR A 234 -5.45 22.16 14.33
N TYR A 235 -6.06 21.57 15.38
CA TYR A 235 -5.95 20.13 15.58
C TYR A 235 -6.46 19.33 14.36
N ARG A 236 -7.52 19.82 13.70
CA ARG A 236 -8.01 19.28 12.43
C ARG A 236 -6.90 19.22 11.38
N ASP A 237 -6.17 20.32 11.19
CA ASP A 237 -5.08 20.40 10.22
C ASP A 237 -3.94 19.44 10.55
N HIS A 238 -3.69 19.19 11.85
CA HIS A 238 -2.72 18.18 12.28
C HIS A 238 -3.13 16.76 11.88
N VAL A 239 -4.40 16.36 12.12
CA VAL A 239 -4.90 15.03 11.75
C VAL A 239 -4.93 14.85 10.23
N ILE A 240 -5.38 15.86 9.50
CA ILE A 240 -5.39 15.85 8.03
C ILE A 240 -3.97 15.72 7.49
N ARG A 241 -3.03 16.53 8.00
CA ARG A 241 -1.62 16.44 7.60
C ARG A 241 -1.06 15.05 7.92
N GLU A 242 -1.34 14.49 9.10
CA GLU A 242 -0.91 13.13 9.43
C GLU A 242 -1.48 12.10 8.44
N LEU A 243 -2.78 12.17 8.11
CA LEU A 243 -3.41 11.28 7.14
C LEU A 243 -2.68 11.34 5.78
N VAL A 244 -2.49 12.55 5.24
CA VAL A 244 -1.87 12.76 3.92
C VAL A 244 -0.40 12.38 3.91
N ASP A 245 0.39 12.83 4.90
CA ASP A 245 1.84 12.57 4.93
C ASP A 245 2.14 11.10 5.17
N THR A 246 1.37 10.44 6.03
CA THR A 246 1.50 8.99 6.24
C THR A 246 1.03 8.18 5.03
N GLU A 247 0.08 8.70 4.25
CA GLU A 247 -0.35 8.08 2.99
C GLU A 247 0.75 8.17 1.93
N ARG A 248 1.35 9.35 1.75
CA ARG A 248 2.51 9.54 0.85
C ARG A 248 3.66 8.61 1.24
N LYS A 249 3.97 8.52 2.54
CA LYS A 249 5.02 7.62 3.03
C LYS A 249 4.69 6.16 2.74
N TYR A 250 3.44 5.75 2.93
CA TYR A 250 3.01 4.39 2.66
C TYR A 250 3.15 4.04 1.17
N VAL A 251 2.68 4.90 0.26
CA VAL A 251 2.89 4.71 -1.19
C VAL A 251 4.38 4.62 -1.52
N GLN A 252 5.21 5.51 -0.99
CA GLN A 252 6.66 5.47 -1.21
C GLN A 252 7.28 4.15 -0.72
N ASP A 253 6.81 3.61 0.41
CA ASP A 253 7.28 2.33 0.93
C ASP A 253 6.86 1.15 0.05
N LEU A 254 5.66 1.19 -0.54
CA LEU A 254 5.19 0.21 -1.52
C LEU A 254 6.02 0.29 -2.81
N GLU A 255 6.39 1.48 -3.26
CA GLU A 255 7.28 1.68 -4.40
C GLU A 255 8.65 1.04 -4.13
N ASN A 256 9.26 1.32 -2.98
CA ASN A 256 10.53 0.71 -2.60
C ASN A 256 10.44 -0.83 -2.54
N LEU A 257 9.32 -1.38 -2.07
CA LEU A 257 9.10 -2.82 -2.02
C LEU A 257 8.91 -3.43 -3.42
N HIS A 258 8.19 -2.73 -4.30
CA HIS A 258 8.02 -3.13 -5.69
C HIS A 258 9.32 -3.03 -6.50
N ASP A 259 10.13 -2.00 -6.25
CA ASP A 259 11.44 -1.80 -6.88
C ASP A 259 12.43 -2.88 -6.46
N LEU A 260 12.41 -3.31 -5.19
CA LEU A 260 13.13 -4.50 -4.75
C LEU A 260 12.70 -5.74 -5.56
N LYS A 261 11.40 -6.01 -5.66
CA LYS A 261 10.87 -7.15 -6.45
C LYS A 261 11.39 -7.09 -7.88
N LYS A 262 11.29 -5.92 -8.53
CA LYS A 262 11.76 -5.71 -9.89
C LYS A 262 13.26 -5.96 -10.01
N SER A 263 14.07 -5.39 -9.13
CA SER A 263 15.52 -5.59 -9.12
C SER A 263 15.91 -7.05 -8.95
N LEU A 264 15.18 -7.83 -8.14
CA LEU A 264 15.45 -9.26 -7.94
C LEU A 264 15.17 -10.08 -9.20
N LEU A 265 14.14 -9.71 -9.96
CA LEU A 265 13.77 -10.35 -11.23
C LEU A 265 14.73 -9.96 -12.36
N ASP A 266 15.00 -8.66 -12.52
CA ASP A 266 15.85 -8.13 -13.59
C ASP A 266 17.29 -8.63 -13.47
N LYS A 267 17.81 -8.76 -12.23
CA LYS A 267 19.13 -9.35 -11.95
C LYS A 267 19.11 -10.89 -11.91
N ALA A 268 17.97 -11.53 -12.15
CA ALA A 268 17.78 -12.99 -12.05
C ALA A 268 18.24 -13.60 -10.71
N VAL A 269 18.16 -12.82 -9.62
CA VAL A 269 18.55 -13.25 -8.26
C VAL A 269 17.55 -14.28 -7.72
N LEU A 270 16.26 -14.09 -8.03
CA LEU A 270 15.18 -15.01 -7.68
C LEU A 270 14.39 -15.46 -8.91
N PRO A 271 13.97 -16.73 -8.96
CA PRO A 271 12.94 -17.20 -9.89
C PRO A 271 11.60 -16.45 -9.71
N GLY A 272 10.84 -16.33 -10.79
CA GLY A 272 9.57 -15.58 -10.80
C GLY A 272 8.50 -16.15 -9.86
N ASP A 273 8.45 -17.46 -9.68
CA ASP A 273 7.54 -18.15 -8.76
C ASP A 273 7.90 -17.88 -7.29
N VAL A 274 9.18 -17.86 -6.94
CA VAL A 274 9.66 -17.51 -5.59
C VAL A 274 9.39 -16.04 -5.29
N ALA A 275 9.67 -15.16 -6.25
CA ALA A 275 9.34 -13.74 -6.11
C ALA A 275 7.82 -13.53 -5.96
N TYR A 276 7.00 -14.32 -6.65
CA TYR A 276 5.54 -14.28 -6.48
C TYR A 276 5.10 -14.77 -5.10
N GLN A 277 5.73 -15.81 -4.53
CA GLN A 277 5.42 -16.27 -3.17
C GLN A 277 5.72 -15.21 -2.10
N ILE A 278 6.76 -14.40 -2.29
CA ILE A 278 7.19 -13.36 -1.35
C ILE A 278 6.39 -12.07 -1.53
N PHE A 279 6.31 -11.55 -2.76
CA PHE A 279 5.77 -10.22 -3.03
C PHE A 279 4.34 -10.26 -3.59
N PHE A 280 3.85 -11.43 -3.99
CA PHE A 280 2.47 -11.66 -4.41
C PHE A 280 1.96 -10.59 -5.39
N ASN A 281 0.76 -10.05 -5.15
CA ASN A 281 0.12 -9.00 -5.95
C ASN A 281 0.52 -7.56 -5.54
N ILE A 282 1.71 -7.32 -4.98
CA ILE A 282 2.14 -5.97 -4.54
C ILE A 282 2.01 -4.89 -5.62
N HIS A 283 2.19 -5.22 -6.90
CA HIS A 283 2.00 -4.31 -8.03
C HIS A 283 0.56 -3.76 -8.13
N GLN A 284 -0.46 -4.61 -7.88
CA GLN A 284 -1.86 -4.19 -7.88
C GLN A 284 -2.15 -3.30 -6.68
N ILE A 285 -1.61 -3.66 -5.51
CA ILE A 285 -1.73 -2.85 -4.29
C ILE A 285 -1.10 -1.47 -4.50
N LEU A 286 0.10 -1.41 -5.10
CA LEU A 286 0.77 -0.15 -5.38
C LEU A 286 -0.01 0.71 -6.38
N ASP A 287 -0.51 0.14 -7.48
CA ASP A 287 -1.31 0.87 -8.47
C ASP A 287 -2.59 1.44 -7.84
N PHE A 288 -3.32 0.61 -7.09
CA PHE A 288 -4.49 1.05 -6.33
C PHE A 288 -4.13 2.16 -5.34
N GLN A 289 -3.04 2.02 -4.59
CA GLN A 289 -2.69 2.98 -3.56
C GLN A 289 -2.23 4.33 -4.13
N ARG A 290 -1.58 4.34 -5.30
CA ARG A 290 -1.29 5.58 -6.02
C ARG A 290 -2.59 6.29 -6.41
N LYS A 291 -3.56 5.58 -6.97
CA LYS A 291 -4.90 6.14 -7.30
C LYS A 291 -5.63 6.64 -6.06
N PHE A 292 -5.56 5.89 -4.96
CA PHE A 292 -6.14 6.29 -3.69
C PHE A 292 -5.48 7.57 -3.13
N LEU A 293 -4.15 7.65 -3.15
CA LEU A 293 -3.39 8.83 -2.74
C LEU A 293 -3.75 10.06 -3.58
N ILE A 294 -3.95 9.90 -4.90
CA ILE A 294 -4.42 10.99 -5.75
C ILE A 294 -5.76 11.54 -5.22
N ARG A 295 -6.70 10.69 -4.79
CA ARG A 295 -7.97 11.14 -4.21
C ARG A 295 -7.76 11.89 -2.90
N VAL A 296 -6.94 11.34 -2.02
CA VAL A 296 -6.58 11.96 -0.73
C VAL A 296 -5.99 13.36 -0.95
N GLU A 297 -5.07 13.51 -1.90
CA GLU A 297 -4.44 14.81 -2.21
C GLU A 297 -5.39 15.77 -2.95
N THR A 298 -6.27 15.24 -3.79
CA THR A 298 -7.33 16.02 -4.43
C THR A 298 -8.27 16.60 -3.38
N THR A 299 -8.76 15.79 -2.43
CA THR A 299 -9.55 16.25 -1.28
C THR A 299 -8.77 17.27 -0.46
N ASN A 300 -7.48 17.04 -0.19
CA ASN A 300 -6.65 18.00 0.55
C ASN A 300 -6.51 19.36 -0.15
N SER A 301 -6.54 19.40 -1.48
CA SER A 301 -6.42 20.63 -2.27
C SER A 301 -7.70 21.46 -2.34
N MET A 302 -8.85 20.86 -2.00
CA MET A 302 -10.14 21.55 -2.02
C MET A 302 -10.27 22.54 -0.85
N PRO A 303 -11.08 23.60 -1.00
CA PRO A 303 -11.43 24.48 0.12
C PRO A 303 -11.99 23.67 1.30
N GLN A 304 -11.64 24.03 2.53
CA GLN A 304 -12.00 23.27 3.74
C GLN A 304 -13.49 22.90 3.81
N ALA A 305 -14.38 23.80 3.40
CA ALA A 305 -15.83 23.59 3.39
C ALA A 305 -16.32 22.52 2.40
N ALA A 306 -15.51 22.17 1.40
CA ALA A 306 -15.81 21.15 0.39
C ALA A 306 -15.07 19.81 0.66
N GLN A 307 -14.21 19.75 1.68
CA GLN A 307 -13.42 18.55 1.96
C GLN A 307 -14.29 17.45 2.60
N GLN A 308 -14.53 16.39 1.84
CA GLN A 308 -15.23 15.19 2.29
C GLN A 308 -14.23 14.04 2.46
N TRP A 309 -13.77 13.84 3.70
CA TRP A 309 -12.66 12.92 4.01
C TRP A 309 -13.09 11.45 4.12
N GLY A 310 -14.38 11.14 4.24
CA GLY A 310 -14.87 9.76 4.16
C GLY A 310 -15.05 9.27 2.72
N THR A 311 -15.36 10.17 1.78
CA THR A 311 -15.70 9.86 0.38
C THR A 311 -14.64 9.00 -0.31
N PRO A 312 -13.32 9.28 -0.17
CA PRO A 312 -12.29 8.40 -0.73
C PRO A 312 -12.44 6.94 -0.30
N PHE A 313 -12.77 6.68 0.98
CA PHE A 313 -12.93 5.34 1.54
C PHE A 313 -14.23 4.67 1.08
N ILE A 314 -15.32 5.44 0.96
CA ILE A 314 -16.62 4.93 0.51
C ILE A 314 -16.52 4.53 -0.97
N THR A 315 -16.02 5.44 -1.81
CA THR A 315 -15.97 5.24 -3.28
C THR A 315 -15.01 4.11 -3.66
N HIS A 316 -13.93 3.90 -2.89
CA HIS A 316 -12.89 2.93 -3.20
C HIS A 316 -12.95 1.68 -2.31
N GLU A 317 -14.05 1.46 -1.58
CA GLU A 317 -14.19 0.34 -0.63
C GLU A 317 -13.85 -1.01 -1.28
N GLN A 318 -14.47 -1.31 -2.43
CA GLN A 318 -14.21 -2.54 -3.19
C GLN A 318 -12.77 -2.65 -3.72
N GLY A 319 -12.11 -1.52 -3.98
CA GLY A 319 -10.74 -1.51 -4.45
C GLY A 319 -9.75 -2.07 -3.42
N PHE A 320 -10.10 -2.06 -2.14
CA PHE A 320 -9.28 -2.66 -1.08
C PHE A 320 -9.34 -4.20 -1.05
N ASP A 321 -10.26 -4.85 -1.78
CA ASP A 321 -10.39 -6.32 -1.78
C ASP A 321 -9.09 -7.03 -2.20
N ILE A 322 -8.26 -6.39 -3.03
CA ILE A 322 -6.96 -6.90 -3.46
C ILE A 322 -5.97 -7.11 -2.29
N TYR A 323 -6.19 -6.49 -1.14
CA TYR A 323 -5.37 -6.67 0.06
C TYR A 323 -5.63 -8.01 0.74
N GLN A 324 -6.85 -8.54 0.66
CA GLN A 324 -7.25 -9.77 1.36
C GLN A 324 -6.31 -10.95 1.06
N PRO A 325 -6.04 -11.32 -0.21
CA PRO A 325 -5.16 -12.44 -0.51
C PRO A 325 -3.68 -12.15 -0.20
N PHE A 326 -3.24 -10.88 -0.27
CA PHE A 326 -1.90 -10.47 0.13
C PHE A 326 -1.66 -10.69 1.63
N ILE A 327 -2.57 -10.18 2.45
CA ILE A 327 -2.47 -10.24 3.91
C ILE A 327 -2.63 -11.69 4.40
N ALA A 328 -3.54 -12.46 3.80
CA ALA A 328 -3.68 -13.90 4.08
C ALA A 328 -2.38 -14.67 3.81
N ASN A 329 -1.64 -14.32 2.75
CA ASN A 329 -0.38 -14.97 2.40
C ASN A 329 0.82 -14.52 3.27
N GLN A 330 0.68 -13.50 4.12
CA GLN A 330 1.80 -12.83 4.79
C GLN A 330 2.75 -13.78 5.56
N ARG A 331 2.20 -14.76 6.29
CA ARG A 331 3.03 -15.73 7.05
C ARG A 331 3.89 -16.59 6.13
N LYS A 332 3.30 -17.07 5.03
CA LYS A 332 3.97 -17.93 4.06
C LYS A 332 5.04 -17.12 3.31
N ALA A 333 4.69 -15.91 2.89
CA ALA A 333 5.61 -14.95 2.29
C ALA A 333 6.83 -14.68 3.18
N ALA A 334 6.62 -14.36 4.46
CA ALA A 334 7.70 -14.09 5.41
C ALA A 334 8.63 -15.31 5.62
N LYS A 335 8.08 -16.52 5.66
CA LYS A 335 8.86 -17.76 5.75
C LYS A 335 9.76 -17.95 4.53
N VAL A 336 9.21 -17.80 3.32
CA VAL A 336 9.97 -17.93 2.07
C VAL A 336 11.02 -16.82 1.95
N ALA A 337 10.66 -15.58 2.30
CA ALA A 337 11.58 -14.44 2.31
C ALA A 337 12.77 -14.68 3.26
N ASN A 338 12.53 -15.26 4.44
CA ASN A 338 13.59 -15.58 5.39
C ASN A 338 14.53 -16.65 4.83
N GLN A 339 13.98 -17.72 4.25
CA GLN A 339 14.76 -18.80 3.65
C GLN A 339 15.60 -18.33 2.45
N MET A 340 15.13 -17.33 1.72
CA MET A 340 15.81 -16.78 0.54
C MET A 340 16.60 -15.50 0.85
N PHE A 341 16.71 -15.08 2.11
CA PHE A 341 17.22 -13.76 2.45
C PHE A 341 18.67 -13.53 2.00
N ASP A 342 19.53 -14.55 2.13
CA ASP A 342 20.93 -14.48 1.67
C ASP A 342 21.03 -14.12 0.18
N LYS A 343 20.09 -14.59 -0.65
CA LYS A 343 20.01 -14.23 -2.07
C LYS A 343 19.42 -12.84 -2.25
N ILE A 344 18.34 -12.54 -1.53
CA ILE A 344 17.65 -11.24 -1.62
C ILE A 344 18.61 -10.08 -1.31
N GLN A 345 19.50 -10.27 -0.34
CA GLN A 345 20.50 -9.28 0.05
C GLN A 345 21.49 -8.93 -1.08
N LEU A 346 21.73 -9.84 -2.04
CA LEU A 346 22.56 -9.58 -3.23
C LEU A 346 21.97 -8.53 -4.17
N ALA A 347 20.70 -8.16 -4.01
CA ALA A 347 20.14 -7.04 -4.75
C ALA A 347 20.74 -5.68 -4.33
N GLU A 348 21.39 -5.61 -3.15
CA GLU A 348 21.95 -4.40 -2.54
C GLU A 348 20.92 -3.26 -2.39
N HIS A 349 19.65 -3.63 -2.29
CA HIS A 349 18.56 -2.68 -2.17
C HIS A 349 18.37 -2.27 -0.70
N PRO A 350 18.06 -0.99 -0.39
CA PRO A 350 17.93 -0.54 1.00
C PRO A 350 16.84 -1.26 1.82
N VAL A 351 15.78 -1.74 1.17
CA VAL A 351 14.72 -2.55 1.82
C VAL A 351 15.23 -3.95 2.23
N ALA A 352 16.28 -4.45 1.58
CA ALA A 352 16.89 -5.75 1.82
C ALA A 352 18.17 -5.67 2.67
N CYS A 353 18.37 -4.57 3.43
CA CYS A 353 19.57 -4.40 4.26
C CYS A 353 19.68 -5.44 5.39
N ASP A 354 18.54 -5.83 5.96
CA ASP A 354 18.41 -6.91 6.93
C ASP A 354 16.98 -7.50 6.83
N PHE A 355 16.81 -8.72 7.34
CA PHE A 355 15.53 -9.42 7.23
C PHE A 355 14.40 -8.72 8.00
N ASN A 356 14.68 -8.07 9.14
CA ASN A 356 13.64 -7.41 9.92
C ASN A 356 13.11 -6.17 9.18
N THR A 357 13.98 -5.46 8.47
CA THR A 357 13.55 -4.38 7.57
C THR A 357 12.64 -4.92 6.47
N LEU A 358 13.04 -5.98 5.77
CA LEU A 358 12.20 -6.60 4.72
C LEU A 358 10.85 -7.08 5.26
N ASP A 359 10.84 -7.84 6.36
CA ASP A 359 9.62 -8.33 7.02
C ASP A 359 8.72 -7.16 7.45
N GLY A 360 9.32 -6.09 7.98
CA GLY A 360 8.64 -4.85 8.32
C GLY A 360 7.96 -4.19 7.11
N PHE A 361 8.61 -4.15 5.95
CA PHE A 361 8.02 -3.65 4.71
C PHE A 361 6.87 -4.53 4.21
N LEU A 362 7.02 -5.86 4.26
CA LEU A 362 5.97 -6.80 3.88
C LEU A 362 4.73 -6.68 4.79
N LEU A 363 4.90 -6.27 6.05
CA LEU A 363 3.79 -6.06 6.99
C LEU A 363 3.04 -4.73 6.81
N LYS A 364 3.61 -3.74 6.10
CA LYS A 364 3.02 -2.40 5.96
C LYS A 364 1.58 -2.40 5.42
N PRO A 365 1.20 -3.21 4.41
CA PRO A 365 -0.18 -3.24 3.91
C PRO A 365 -1.22 -3.55 4.99
N MET A 366 -0.99 -4.59 5.80
CA MET A 366 -1.87 -4.95 6.91
C MET A 366 -1.91 -3.83 7.97
N GLN A 367 -0.74 -3.28 8.30
CA GLN A 367 -0.64 -2.18 9.28
C GLN A 367 -1.40 -0.94 8.82
N ARG A 368 -1.35 -0.61 7.52
CA ARG A 368 -2.03 0.57 6.97
C ARG A 368 -3.54 0.42 7.03
N LEU A 369 -4.10 -0.74 6.65
CA LEU A 369 -5.55 -0.98 6.74
C LEU A 369 -6.08 -0.76 8.16
N ALA A 370 -5.33 -1.21 9.17
CA ALA A 370 -5.69 -1.04 10.57
C ALA A 370 -5.64 0.42 11.05
N LYS A 371 -4.93 1.31 10.34
CA LYS A 371 -4.79 2.73 10.70
C LYS A 371 -5.91 3.61 10.17
N TYR A 372 -6.51 3.28 9.01
CA TYR A 372 -7.54 4.14 8.41
C TYR A 372 -8.72 4.43 9.33
N PRO A 373 -9.36 3.44 9.98
CA PRO A 373 -10.47 3.73 10.88
C PRO A 373 -10.05 4.62 12.06
N LEU A 374 -8.80 4.49 12.53
CA LEU A 374 -8.29 5.26 13.66
C LEU A 374 -8.09 6.74 13.30
N LEU A 375 -7.50 7.00 12.13
CA LEU A 375 -7.28 8.37 11.62
C LEU A 375 -8.61 9.09 11.38
N LEU A 376 -9.56 8.42 10.72
CA LEU A 376 -10.88 8.99 10.46
C LEU A 376 -11.68 9.23 11.75
N LYS A 377 -11.60 8.32 12.73
CA LYS A 377 -12.23 8.51 14.04
C LYS A 377 -11.61 9.66 14.82
N ASP A 378 -10.31 9.88 14.71
CA ASP A 378 -9.68 11.03 15.36
C ASP A 378 -10.11 12.34 14.71
N LEU A 379 -10.21 12.36 13.37
CA LEU A 379 -10.78 13.48 12.61
C LEU A 379 -12.24 13.76 13.03
N LEU A 380 -13.09 12.73 13.14
CA LEU A 380 -14.49 12.89 13.53
C LEU A 380 -14.66 13.46 14.95
N LYS A 381 -13.77 13.09 15.87
CA LYS A 381 -13.85 13.52 17.27
C LYS A 381 -13.33 14.93 17.49
N ARG A 382 -12.33 15.34 16.73
CA ARG A 382 -11.52 16.53 17.04
C ARG A 382 -11.39 17.51 15.87
N GLY A 383 -12.00 17.21 14.74
CA GLY A 383 -11.98 18.02 13.53
C GLY A 383 -12.99 19.16 13.47
N ASP A 384 -13.73 19.39 14.57
CA ASP A 384 -14.75 20.43 14.74
C ASP A 384 -15.76 20.49 13.58
N GLU A 385 -16.18 19.32 13.11
CA GLU A 385 -17.11 19.19 11.99
C GLU A 385 -18.53 19.53 12.46
N THR A 386 -18.88 20.81 12.30
CA THR A 386 -20.19 21.36 12.71
C THR A 386 -21.29 21.08 11.69
N ASN A 387 -20.94 20.80 10.43
CA ASN A 387 -21.89 20.45 9.39
C ASN A 387 -22.36 18.99 9.56
N PRO A 388 -23.66 18.74 9.81
CA PRO A 388 -24.20 17.39 9.97
C PRO A 388 -23.98 16.49 8.76
N GLU A 389 -24.01 17.03 7.54
CA GLU A 389 -23.82 16.25 6.31
C GLU A 389 -22.39 15.76 6.18
N THR A 390 -21.41 16.63 6.43
CA THR A 390 -19.97 16.28 6.38
C THR A 390 -19.62 15.31 7.51
N ARG A 391 -20.24 15.47 8.68
CA ARG A 391 -20.10 14.52 9.77
C ARG A 391 -20.64 13.13 9.42
N ALA A 392 -21.87 13.05 8.87
CA ALA A 392 -22.48 11.78 8.48
C ALA A 392 -21.74 11.11 7.32
N GLU A 393 -21.18 11.89 6.41
CA GLU A 393 -20.27 11.44 5.35
C GLU A 393 -19.03 10.77 5.96
N LEU A 394 -18.34 11.44 6.89
CA LEU A 394 -17.17 10.90 7.58
C LEU A 394 -17.48 9.63 8.39
N GLU A 395 -18.64 9.56 9.04
CA GLU A 395 -19.11 8.36 9.75
C GLU A 395 -19.27 7.16 8.79
N ARG A 396 -19.85 7.35 7.60
CA ARG A 396 -19.92 6.30 6.57
C ARG A 396 -18.53 5.88 6.07
N GLY A 397 -17.59 6.82 5.94
CA GLY A 397 -16.21 6.53 5.59
C GLY A 397 -15.48 5.68 6.63
N ILE A 398 -15.73 5.93 7.93
CA ILE A 398 -15.22 5.10 9.03
C ILE A 398 -15.76 3.68 8.91
N GLU A 399 -17.06 3.52 8.71
CA GLU A 399 -17.67 2.20 8.57
C GLU A 399 -17.12 1.43 7.37
N ALA A 400 -16.89 2.10 6.23
CA ALA A 400 -16.26 1.49 5.06
C ALA A 400 -14.84 0.98 5.38
N ALA A 401 -14.01 1.81 6.03
CA ALA A 401 -12.68 1.41 6.44
C ALA A 401 -12.68 0.24 7.46
N GLU A 402 -13.66 0.19 8.36
CA GLU A 402 -13.84 -0.93 9.30
C GLU A 402 -14.26 -2.22 8.60
N ARG A 403 -15.14 -2.14 7.60
CA ARG A 403 -15.55 -3.31 6.80
C ARG A 403 -14.36 -3.89 6.04
N VAL A 404 -13.55 -3.04 5.40
CA VAL A 404 -12.32 -3.45 4.72
C VAL A 404 -11.37 -4.19 5.67
N LEU A 405 -11.12 -3.63 6.86
CA LEU A 405 -10.26 -4.26 7.87
C LEU A 405 -10.82 -5.61 8.31
N LYS A 406 -12.12 -5.68 8.59
CA LYS A 406 -12.80 -6.92 9.00
C LYS A 406 -12.70 -8.00 7.92
N GLN A 407 -12.88 -7.66 6.65
CA GLN A 407 -12.75 -8.60 5.53
C GLN A 407 -11.32 -9.12 5.41
N ALA A 408 -10.30 -8.27 5.59
CA ALA A 408 -8.91 -8.71 5.61
C ALA A 408 -8.63 -9.71 6.77
N ASP A 409 -9.14 -9.42 7.97
CA ASP A 409 -9.04 -10.33 9.12
C ASP A 409 -9.75 -11.67 8.87
N GLU A 410 -10.93 -11.64 8.26
CA GLU A 410 -11.68 -12.84 7.88
C GLU A 410 -10.93 -13.68 6.84
N ALA A 411 -10.26 -13.04 5.87
CA ALA A 411 -9.44 -13.72 4.87
C ALA A 411 -8.23 -14.42 5.50
N VAL A 412 -7.55 -13.77 6.45
CA VAL A 412 -6.46 -14.40 7.23
C VAL A 412 -6.98 -15.60 8.01
N ASN A 413 -8.05 -15.43 8.78
CA ASN A 413 -8.64 -16.53 9.54
C ASN A 413 -9.08 -17.69 8.62
N ARG A 414 -9.56 -17.37 7.42
CA ARG A 414 -9.93 -18.38 6.44
C ARG A 414 -8.72 -19.19 5.97
N ASP A 415 -7.64 -18.52 5.56
CA ASP A 415 -6.41 -19.20 5.14
C ASP A 415 -5.87 -20.15 6.22
N LEU A 416 -5.93 -19.75 7.49
CA LEU A 416 -5.50 -20.59 8.62
C LEU A 416 -6.35 -21.84 8.81
N LEU A 417 -7.66 -21.69 8.65
CA LEU A 417 -8.58 -22.80 8.79
C LEU A 417 -8.51 -23.74 7.57
N ASP A 418 -8.13 -23.24 6.40
CA ASP A 418 -7.85 -24.07 5.22
C ASP A 418 -6.53 -24.84 5.41
N GLU A 419 -5.46 -24.20 5.92
CA GLU A 419 -4.20 -24.87 6.28
C GLU A 419 -4.43 -25.97 7.33
N ALA A 420 -5.20 -25.67 8.37
CA ALA A 420 -5.57 -26.64 9.40
C ALA A 420 -6.39 -27.82 8.83
N LEU A 421 -7.25 -27.57 7.84
CA LEU A 421 -8.03 -28.64 7.20
C LEU A 421 -7.15 -29.57 6.39
N GLU A 422 -6.15 -29.07 5.67
CA GLU A 422 -5.21 -29.91 4.92
C GLU A 422 -4.33 -30.73 5.87
N GLU A 423 -3.81 -30.11 6.94
CA GLU A 423 -3.07 -30.84 7.98
C GLU A 423 -3.95 -31.95 8.60
N LEU A 424 -5.22 -31.65 8.84
CA LEU A 424 -6.17 -32.59 9.40
C LEU A 424 -6.44 -33.78 8.48
N ARG A 425 -6.57 -33.56 7.18
CA ARG A 425 -6.76 -34.63 6.17
C ARG A 425 -5.62 -35.63 6.18
N VAL A 426 -4.39 -35.16 6.38
CA VAL A 426 -3.20 -36.00 6.43
C VAL A 426 -3.07 -36.71 7.78
N ARG A 427 -3.42 -36.05 8.89
CA ARG A 427 -3.21 -36.57 10.25
C ARG A 427 -4.23 -37.61 10.70
N VAL A 428 -5.46 -37.55 10.19
CA VAL A 428 -6.54 -38.45 10.65
C VAL A 428 -6.56 -39.72 9.80
N ASP A 429 -6.15 -40.83 10.41
CA ASP A 429 -6.06 -42.15 9.76
C ASP A 429 -7.44 -42.78 9.51
N ASP A 430 -8.41 -42.58 10.41
CA ASP A 430 -9.75 -43.16 10.30
C ASP A 430 -10.86 -42.10 10.46
N TRP A 431 -11.48 -41.75 9.34
CA TRP A 431 -12.63 -40.85 9.26
C TRP A 431 -13.97 -41.54 9.55
N LYS A 432 -13.96 -42.79 10.03
CA LYS A 432 -15.15 -43.60 10.33
C LYS A 432 -16.15 -43.59 9.18
N ASN A 433 -15.65 -43.83 7.97
CA ASN A 433 -16.39 -43.80 6.70
C ASN A 433 -16.94 -42.44 6.23
N HIS A 434 -16.55 -41.33 6.86
CA HIS A 434 -16.94 -40.00 6.39
C HIS A 434 -15.97 -39.47 5.33
N ARG A 435 -16.51 -38.75 4.33
CA ARG A 435 -15.71 -38.03 3.32
C ARG A 435 -15.54 -36.58 3.75
N VAL A 436 -14.29 -36.15 3.94
CA VAL A 436 -13.97 -34.81 4.46
C VAL A 436 -14.53 -33.70 3.58
N GLU A 437 -14.55 -33.95 2.27
CA GLU A 437 -15.07 -33.04 1.24
C GLU A 437 -16.57 -32.75 1.42
N GLN A 438 -17.32 -33.66 2.06
CA GLN A 438 -18.75 -33.48 2.28
C GLN A 438 -19.07 -32.58 3.48
N PHE A 439 -18.09 -32.25 4.32
CA PHE A 439 -18.32 -31.41 5.50
C PHE A 439 -18.34 -29.91 5.20
N GLY A 440 -17.84 -29.50 4.03
CA GLY A 440 -17.66 -28.09 3.68
C GLY A 440 -16.45 -27.47 4.39
N LYS A 441 -16.44 -26.13 4.52
CA LYS A 441 -15.30 -25.38 5.08
C LYS A 441 -15.18 -25.58 6.59
N LEU A 442 -13.96 -25.68 7.10
CA LEU A 442 -13.68 -25.75 8.53
C LEU A 442 -14.00 -24.40 9.19
N LEU A 443 -14.89 -24.37 10.18
CA LEU A 443 -15.32 -23.13 10.85
C LEU A 443 -14.46 -22.77 12.06
N LEU A 444 -13.92 -23.78 12.74
CA LEU A 444 -13.17 -23.60 13.97
C LEU A 444 -12.15 -24.73 14.12
N HIS A 445 -10.93 -24.37 14.53
CA HIS A 445 -9.86 -25.29 14.85
C HIS A 445 -9.13 -24.81 16.12
N GLY A 446 -8.95 -25.71 17.08
CA GLY A 446 -8.23 -25.42 18.31
C GLY A 446 -8.35 -26.54 19.34
N VAL A 447 -7.76 -26.32 20.50
CA VAL A 447 -7.80 -27.25 21.63
C VAL A 447 -8.81 -26.74 22.65
N TYR A 448 -9.78 -27.57 23.03
CA TYR A 448 -10.87 -27.18 23.91
C TYR A 448 -11.17 -28.29 24.92
N THR A 449 -11.54 -27.91 26.14
CA THR A 449 -12.00 -28.88 27.14
C THR A 449 -13.40 -29.36 26.76
N VAL A 450 -13.57 -30.68 26.63
CA VAL A 450 -14.87 -31.28 26.29
C VAL A 450 -15.39 -32.03 27.51
N THR A 451 -16.56 -31.61 28.01
CA THR A 451 -17.26 -32.37 29.06
C THR A 451 -18.15 -33.42 28.43
N THR A 452 -17.80 -34.69 28.57
CA THR A 452 -18.64 -35.81 28.12
C THR A 452 -19.68 -36.12 29.19
N GLY A 453 -20.97 -36.09 28.85
CA GLY A 453 -22.10 -36.25 29.80
C GLY A 453 -22.28 -37.64 30.42
N ARG A 454 -21.24 -38.48 30.47
CA ARG A 454 -21.25 -39.74 31.20
C ARG A 454 -20.11 -39.72 32.21
N THR A 455 -20.50 -39.55 33.47
CA THR A 455 -19.71 -39.66 34.71
C THR A 455 -18.68 -38.57 34.98
N ASP A 456 -18.73 -38.00 36.18
CA ASP A 456 -17.82 -37.02 36.79
C ASP A 456 -16.40 -37.59 37.01
N GLN A 457 -15.75 -38.15 35.98
CA GLN A 457 -14.35 -38.53 36.04
C GLN A 457 -13.58 -38.08 34.79
N GLU A 458 -12.58 -37.25 35.09
CA GLU A 458 -11.48 -36.70 34.31
C GLU A 458 -11.76 -35.78 33.11
N LYS A 459 -11.20 -34.56 33.24
CA LYS A 459 -11.19 -33.47 32.27
C LYS A 459 -10.17 -33.78 31.18
N ASP A 460 -10.59 -34.43 30.10
CA ASP A 460 -9.75 -34.54 28.91
C ASP A 460 -9.79 -33.25 28.08
N VAL A 461 -8.61 -32.66 27.89
CA VAL A 461 -8.40 -31.58 26.91
C VAL A 461 -8.32 -32.24 25.53
N ARG A 462 -9.26 -31.94 24.63
CA ARG A 462 -9.32 -32.57 23.29
C ARG A 462 -9.29 -31.52 22.17
N PRO A 463 -8.69 -31.82 21.00
CA PRO A 463 -8.87 -30.98 19.84
C PRO A 463 -10.36 -30.96 19.44
N VAL A 464 -10.89 -29.79 19.11
CA VAL A 464 -12.30 -29.63 18.72
C VAL A 464 -12.41 -28.96 17.36
N ARG A 465 -13.31 -29.50 16.52
CA ARG A 465 -13.51 -29.11 15.13
C ARG A 465 -14.99 -28.83 14.86
N LYS A 466 -15.29 -27.76 14.14
CA LYS A 466 -16.68 -27.40 13.75
C LYS A 466 -16.83 -27.25 12.23
N PHE A 467 -17.90 -27.82 11.68
CA PHE A 467 -18.27 -27.73 10.26
C PHE A 467 -19.75 -27.28 10.10
N PRO A 468 -20.13 -26.62 8.98
CA PRO A 468 -21.47 -26.06 8.77
C PRO A 468 -22.61 -27.08 8.79
N ARG A 469 -22.37 -28.33 8.38
CA ARG A 469 -23.43 -29.36 8.31
C ARG A 469 -23.88 -29.92 9.67
N PHE A 470 -23.30 -29.47 10.78
CA PHE A 470 -23.71 -29.86 12.13
C PHE A 470 -24.71 -28.88 12.79
N TYR A 471 -25.23 -27.88 12.07
CA TYR A 471 -26.18 -26.91 12.65
C TYR A 471 -27.62 -27.43 12.82
N HIS A 472 -27.98 -28.60 12.25
CA HIS A 472 -29.36 -29.12 12.34
C HIS A 472 -29.58 -30.19 13.42
N THR A 473 -28.58 -30.50 14.24
CA THR A 473 -28.79 -31.35 15.42
C THR A 473 -27.77 -30.94 16.47
N ALA A 474 -28.26 -30.67 17.68
CA ALA A 474 -27.50 -30.11 18.80
C ALA A 474 -26.04 -30.58 18.87
N THR A 475 -25.13 -29.61 18.89
CA THR A 475 -23.81 -29.69 19.54
C THR A 475 -22.99 -30.96 19.26
N ASN A 476 -22.79 -31.32 17.99
CA ASN A 476 -21.86 -32.39 17.65
C ASN A 476 -20.52 -31.80 17.19
N PHE A 477 -19.57 -31.80 18.12
CA PHE A 477 -18.16 -31.58 17.86
C PHE A 477 -17.57 -32.84 17.21
N LEU A 478 -16.76 -32.68 16.15
CA LEU A 478 -15.84 -33.74 15.73
C LEU A 478 -14.64 -33.65 16.68
N VAL A 479 -14.58 -34.62 17.60
CA VAL A 479 -13.45 -34.87 18.50
C VAL A 479 -12.39 -35.67 17.76
#